data_AF-A0A3C1GEG5-F1
#
_entry.id   AF-A0A3C1GEG5-F1
#
_cell.length_a   1.000
_cell.length_b   1.000
_cell.length_c   1.000
_cell.angle_alpha   90.00
_cell.angle_beta   90.00
_cell.angle_gamma   90.00
#
_symmetry.space_group_name_H-M   'P 1'
#
loop_
_entity.id
_entity.type
_entity.pdbx_description
1 polymer ?
#
loop_
_entity_poly.entity_id
_entity_poly.type
_entity_poly.pdbx_seq_one_letter_code
_entity_poly.pdbx_strand_id
1 'polypeptide(L)'
;FRVGAYGSDDADRRRLPPIARARARAASGHTFAPERVVIIGDTPLDVDCARACGAVAVAVATGQHGAVELAAHAPDLLFEDFADVAGAVGRLTGGGG
;
A
#
# COMPACT_ATOMS: atom_id res chain seq x y z
N PHE A 1 -7.86 -9.57 -5.35
CA PHE A 1 -6.48 -9.31 -5.81
C PHE A 1 -5.81 -10.62 -6.20
N ARG A 2 -4.99 -10.65 -7.28
CA ARG A 2 -4.30 -11.89 -7.74
C ARG A 2 -2.97 -12.14 -7.02
N VAL A 3 -2.33 -11.10 -6.48
CA VAL A 3 -1.04 -11.18 -5.77
C VAL A 3 -1.05 -10.15 -4.64
N GLY A 4 -0.48 -10.50 -3.48
CA GLY A 4 -0.28 -9.60 -2.34
C GLY A 4 0.54 -10.27 -1.22
N ALA A 5 0.87 -9.49 -0.19
CA ALA A 5 1.37 -9.97 1.09
C ALA A 5 0.65 -9.23 2.22
N TYR A 6 0.31 -9.94 3.29
CA TYR A 6 -0.53 -9.45 4.38
C TYR A 6 0.15 -9.68 5.73
N GLY A 7 -0.35 -9.08 6.80
CA GLY A 7 0.20 -9.26 8.15
C GLY A 7 0.29 -10.70 8.66
N SER A 8 -0.43 -11.63 8.04
CA SER A 8 -0.32 -13.06 8.31
C SER A 8 0.90 -13.73 7.67
N ASP A 9 1.53 -13.09 6.68
CA ASP A 9 2.71 -13.63 5.99
C ASP A 9 4.01 -13.37 6.78
N ASP A 10 4.10 -12.27 7.52
CA ASP A 10 5.24 -11.95 8.38
C ASP A 10 4.84 -10.92 9.46
N ALA A 11 5.41 -11.07 10.65
CA ALA A 11 5.21 -10.11 11.75
C ALA A 11 5.95 -8.79 11.50
N ASP A 12 7.11 -8.83 10.82
CA ASP A 12 7.82 -7.61 10.39
C ASP A 12 7.23 -7.10 9.07
N ARG A 13 6.54 -5.97 9.14
CA ARG A 13 5.82 -5.39 8.00
C ARG A 13 6.73 -5.00 6.85
N ARG A 14 7.99 -4.71 7.13
CA ARG A 14 9.00 -4.39 6.11
C ARG A 14 9.40 -5.62 5.27
N ARG A 15 9.06 -6.83 5.72
CA ARG A 15 9.29 -8.07 4.96
C ARG A 15 8.16 -8.40 3.99
N LEU A 16 6.99 -7.77 4.13
CA LEU A 16 5.84 -8.01 3.26
C LEU A 16 6.07 -7.53 1.81
N PRO A 17 6.66 -6.36 1.54
CA PRO A 17 6.87 -5.91 0.16
C PRO A 17 7.79 -6.82 -0.67
N PRO A 18 8.93 -7.32 -0.15
CA PRO A 18 9.70 -8.36 -0.83
C PRO A 18 8.90 -9.63 -1.16
N ILE A 19 8.03 -10.10 -0.24
CA ILE A 19 7.17 -11.27 -0.46
C ILE A 19 6.16 -10.99 -1.58
N ALA A 20 5.49 -9.84 -1.54
CA ALA A 20 4.53 -9.44 -2.57
C ALA A 20 5.19 -9.36 -3.95
N ARG A 21 6.39 -8.77 -4.04
CA ARG A 21 7.16 -8.66 -5.30
C ARG A 21 7.60 -10.03 -5.84
N ALA A 22 8.06 -10.92 -4.97
CA ALA A 22 8.43 -12.28 -5.37
C ALA A 22 7.23 -13.05 -5.93
N ARG A 23 6.07 -12.96 -5.26
CA ARG A 23 4.80 -13.56 -5.74
C ARG A 23 4.35 -12.94 -7.06
N ALA A 24 4.51 -11.62 -7.23
CA ALA A 24 4.14 -10.92 -8.46
C ALA A 24 4.99 -11.36 -9.65
N ARG A 25 6.30 -11.53 -9.41
CA ARG A 25 7.23 -12.07 -10.40
C ARG A 25 6.90 -13.51 -10.77
N ALA A 26 6.61 -14.37 -9.79
CA ALA A 26 6.25 -15.76 -10.05
C ALA A 26 4.95 -15.89 -10.88
N ALA A 27 3.94 -15.04 -10.60
CA ALA A 27 2.66 -15.09 -11.28
C ALA A 27 2.64 -14.46 -12.67
N SER A 28 3.50 -13.47 -12.94
CA SER A 28 3.47 -12.69 -14.19
C SER A 28 4.70 -12.87 -15.09
N GLY A 29 5.80 -13.42 -14.55
CA GLY A 29 7.10 -13.45 -15.24
C GLY A 29 7.84 -12.10 -15.22
N HIS A 30 7.22 -11.02 -14.73
CA HIS A 30 7.80 -9.68 -14.72
C HIS A 30 8.33 -9.25 -13.35
N THR A 31 9.44 -8.53 -13.34
CA THR A 31 9.92 -7.86 -12.14
C THR A 31 9.28 -6.47 -12.04
N PHE A 32 8.63 -6.18 -10.92
CA PHE A 32 8.07 -4.87 -10.65
C PHE A 32 9.05 -4.02 -9.84
N ALA A 33 9.24 -2.79 -10.29
CA ALA A 33 9.95 -1.77 -9.56
C ALA A 33 9.17 -1.42 -8.27
N PRO A 34 9.83 -1.02 -7.17
CA PRO A 34 9.16 -0.71 -5.91
C PRO A 34 8.02 0.30 -6.03
N GLU A 35 8.15 1.27 -6.92
CA GLU A 35 7.17 2.34 -7.16
C GLU A 35 5.89 1.82 -7.82
N ARG A 36 5.90 0.57 -8.31
CA ARG A 36 4.73 -0.15 -8.83
C ARG A 36 4.07 -1.04 -7.77
N VAL A 37 4.54 -0.99 -6.53
CA VAL A 37 3.97 -1.69 -5.37
C VAL A 37 3.25 -0.67 -4.51
N VAL A 38 2.04 -1.02 -4.07
CA VAL A 38 1.23 -0.20 -3.18
C VAL A 38 1.13 -0.90 -1.83
N ILE A 39 1.39 -0.18 -0.76
CA ILE A 39 1.08 -0.61 0.61
C ILE A 39 -0.10 0.22 1.10
N ILE A 40 -1.15 -0.45 1.56
CA ILE A 40 -2.37 0.16 2.08
C ILE A 40 -2.50 -0.21 3.55
N GLY A 41 -2.67 0.79 4.42
CA GLY A 41 -2.88 0.57 5.85
C GLY A 41 -3.49 1.77 6.57
N ASP A 42 -3.81 1.59 7.84
CA ASP A 42 -4.49 2.55 8.72
C ASP A 42 -3.58 3.04 9.87
N THR A 43 -2.29 2.69 9.84
CA THR A 43 -1.32 3.10 10.85
C THR A 43 -0.17 3.91 10.26
N PRO A 44 0.48 4.79 11.05
CA PRO A 44 1.74 5.41 10.68
C PRO A 44 2.83 4.43 10.21
N LEU A 45 2.87 3.23 10.81
CA LEU A 45 3.86 2.20 10.48
C LEU A 45 3.71 1.67 9.06
N ASP A 46 2.50 1.68 8.50
CA ASP A 46 2.27 1.27 7.12
C ASP A 46 2.85 2.29 6.13
N VAL A 47 2.74 3.58 6.45
CA VAL A 47 3.33 4.68 5.67
C VAL A 47 4.86 4.59 5.74
N ASP A 48 5.42 4.44 6.94
CA ASP A 48 6.87 4.29 7.13
C ASP A 48 7.42 3.07 6.40
N CYS A 49 6.68 1.95 6.43
CA CYS A 49 7.04 0.73 5.71
C CYS A 49 7.10 0.95 4.20
N ALA A 50 6.09 1.63 3.64
CA ALA A 50 6.04 1.96 2.22
C ALA A 50 7.23 2.81 1.81
N ARG A 51 7.52 3.87 2.58
CA ARG A 51 8.67 4.76 2.34
C ARG A 51 10.00 4.01 2.41
N ALA A 52 10.20 3.19 3.44
CA ALA A 52 11.42 2.39 3.59
C ALA A 52 11.64 1.40 2.42
N CYS A 53 10.55 0.97 1.76
CA CYS A 53 10.59 0.05 0.64
C CYS A 53 10.58 0.74 -0.74
N GLY A 54 10.44 2.06 -0.82
CA GLY A 54 10.23 2.79 -2.08
C GLY A 54 8.88 2.50 -2.74
N ALA A 55 7.91 2.00 -1.97
CA ALA A 55 6.56 1.71 -2.44
C ALA A 55 5.65 2.94 -2.32
N VAL A 56 4.51 2.91 -3.03
CA VAL A 56 3.45 3.91 -2.89
C VAL A 56 2.75 3.69 -1.55
N ALA A 57 2.76 4.73 -0.71
CA ALA A 57 2.14 4.75 0.59
C ALA A 57 0.67 5.19 0.50
N VAL A 58 -0.25 4.32 0.89
CA VAL A 58 -1.68 4.63 0.95
C VAL A 58 -2.16 4.48 2.39
N ALA A 59 -2.65 5.58 2.95
CA ALA A 59 -3.23 5.62 4.27
C ALA A 59 -4.77 5.70 4.20
N VAL A 60 -5.45 4.96 5.08
CA VAL A 60 -6.92 4.95 5.18
C VAL A 60 -7.33 5.20 6.62
N ALA A 61 -8.07 6.28 6.88
CA ALA A 61 -8.41 6.75 8.23
C ALA A 61 -9.59 6.00 8.88
N THR A 62 -9.74 4.71 8.60
CA THR A 62 -10.76 3.84 9.21
C THR A 62 -10.30 3.22 10.53
N GLY A 63 -9.02 3.37 10.88
CA GLY A 63 -8.38 2.79 12.06
C GLY A 63 -8.46 3.66 13.31
N GLN A 64 -7.52 3.42 14.23
CA GLN A 64 -7.39 4.26 15.44
C GLN A 64 -6.71 5.60 15.17
N HIS A 65 -5.99 5.71 14.05
CA HIS A 65 -5.29 6.91 13.62
C HIS A 65 -6.14 7.69 12.61
N GLY A 66 -6.48 8.92 12.95
CA GLY A 66 -7.31 9.78 12.10
C GLY A 66 -6.54 10.37 10.92
N ALA A 67 -7.26 10.95 9.95
CA ALA A 67 -6.69 11.51 8.73
C ALA A 67 -5.58 12.55 8.98
N VAL A 68 -5.73 13.40 9.99
CA VAL A 68 -4.73 14.43 10.37
C VAL A 68 -3.42 13.79 10.84
N GLU A 69 -3.51 12.75 11.67
CA GLU A 69 -2.35 12.03 12.16
C GLU A 69 -1.64 11.30 11.02
N LEU A 70 -2.39 10.57 10.20
CA LEU A 70 -1.85 9.87 9.04
C LEU A 70 -1.21 10.82 8.04
N ALA A 71 -1.79 12.00 7.81
CA ALA A 71 -1.23 13.02 6.93
C ALA A 71 0.14 13.53 7.39
N ALA A 72 0.40 13.55 8.71
CA ALA A 72 1.70 13.98 9.25
C ALA A 72 2.86 13.04 8.85
N HIS A 73 2.55 11.79 8.49
CA HIS A 73 3.51 10.82 7.95
C HIS A 73 3.69 10.92 6.43
N ALA A 74 3.01 11.88 5.78
CA ALA A 74 3.09 12.15 4.34
C ALA A 74 2.89 10.90 3.45
N PRO A 75 1.74 10.22 3.51
CA PRO A 75 1.40 9.19 2.53
C PRO A 75 1.24 9.80 1.13
N ASP A 76 1.41 8.99 0.09
CA ASP A 76 1.19 9.41 -1.30
C ASP A 76 -0.30 9.59 -1.60
N LEU A 77 -1.15 8.76 -0.99
CA LEU A 77 -2.60 8.88 -1.03
C LEU A 77 -3.19 8.73 0.37
N LEU A 78 -4.13 9.61 0.69
CA LEU A 78 -4.94 9.54 1.91
C LEU A 78 -6.42 9.39 1.54
N PHE A 79 -7.11 8.53 2.28
CA PHE A 79 -8.53 8.25 2.19
C PHE A 79 -9.15 8.29 3.59
N GLU A 80 -10.38 8.80 3.69
CA GLU A 80 -11.18 8.65 4.92
C GLU A 80 -11.63 7.19 5.07
N ASP A 81 -12.15 6.62 3.98
CA ASP A 81 -12.58 5.22 3.87
C ASP A 81 -12.54 4.75 2.41
N PHE A 82 -12.97 3.51 2.17
CA PHE A 82 -13.15 2.91 0.83
C PHE A 82 -14.62 2.67 0.46
N ALA A 83 -15.56 3.46 0.99
CA ALA A 83 -16.97 3.34 0.63
C ALA A 83 -17.20 3.62 -0.86
N ASP A 84 -16.51 4.61 -1.43
CA ASP A 84 -16.44 4.81 -2.88
C ASP A 84 -15.35 3.93 -3.52
N VAL A 85 -15.72 2.68 -3.77
CA VAL A 85 -14.82 1.69 -4.38
C VAL A 85 -14.32 2.13 -5.76
N ALA A 86 -15.20 2.75 -6.57
CA ALA A 86 -14.84 3.15 -7.93
C ALA A 86 -13.81 4.30 -7.91
N GLY A 87 -14.05 5.31 -7.07
CA GLY A 87 -13.11 6.41 -6.85
C GLY A 87 -11.79 5.93 -6.24
N ALA A 88 -11.83 5.02 -5.27
CA ALA A 88 -10.63 4.42 -4.68
C ALA A 88 -9.80 3.67 -5.71
N VAL A 89 -10.40 2.81 -6.52
CA VAL A 89 -9.70 2.08 -7.60
C VAL A 89 -9.09 3.04 -8.61
N GLY A 90 -9.83 4.07 -9.04
CA GLY A 90 -9.34 5.07 -9.98
C GLY A 90 -8.09 5.80 -9.47
N ARG A 91 -8.09 6.20 -8.19
CA ARG A 91 -6.94 6.85 -7.54
C ARG A 91 -5.77 5.90 -7.30
N LEU A 92 -6.03 4.65 -6.91
CA LEU A 92 -5.00 3.64 -6.62
C LEU A 92 -4.29 3.14 -7.88
N THR A 93 -5.03 3.02 -8.99
CA THR A 93 -4.49 2.46 -10.22
C THR A 93 -3.93 3.53 -11.15
N GLY A 94 -4.34 4.79 -10.98
CA GLY A 94 -3.95 5.91 -11.83
C GLY A 94 -4.19 5.59 -13.29
N GLY A 95 -5.34 5.97 -13.84
CA GLY A 95 -5.57 5.89 -15.29
C GLY A 95 -4.38 6.49 -16.03
N GLY A 96 -3.61 5.63 -16.71
CA GLY A 96 -2.54 6.06 -17.59
C GLY A 96 -3.14 6.96 -18.66
N GLY A 97 -2.82 8.24 -18.59
CA GLY A 97 -2.65 9.08 -19.78
C GLY A 97 -1.24 8.90 -20.30
#